data_AF-A0A936D769-F1
#
_entry.id   AF-A0A936D769-F1
#
_cell.length_a   1.000
_cell.length_b   1.000
_cell.length_c   1.000
_cell.angle_alpha   90.00
_cell.angle_beta   90.00
_cell.angle_gamma   90.00
#
_symmetry.space_group_name_H-M   'P 1'
#
loop_
_entity.id
_entity.type
_entity.pdbx_description
1 polymer ?
#
loop_
_entity_poly.entity_id
_entity_poly.type
_entity_poly.pdbx_seq_one_letter_code
_entity_poly.pdbx_strand_id
1 'polypeptide(L)'
;MLDGSRKARFAFVALVVAGQGALAVAPGRWSKGIGDLAPFRETSVARAELYRQVGPDLVLVPAGEWNALDPLGTLRHFSWRERVLEPRLAPSGRFVELPHGSARHEAELRAALDDVWEHAQADDETSQLMLVLTLRKNGKLEDAVRIRTTTRAVRGPR
;
A
#
# COMPACT_ATOMS: atom_id res chain seq x y z
N MET A 1 33.75 5.54 -63.98
CA MET A 1 33.59 6.57 -62.93
C MET A 1 32.67 6.03 -61.83
N LEU A 2 33.16 5.09 -61.01
CA LEU A 2 32.39 4.39 -59.95
C LEU A 2 33.30 3.98 -58.77
N ASP A 3 34.24 4.85 -58.38
CA ASP A 3 35.24 4.55 -57.33
C ASP A 3 34.98 5.28 -55.99
N GLY A 4 33.97 6.17 -55.94
CA GLY A 4 33.63 6.96 -54.75
C GLY A 4 32.75 6.23 -53.72
N SER A 5 31.90 5.29 -54.14
CA SER A 5 30.89 4.68 -53.26
C SER A 5 31.45 3.58 -52.35
N ARG A 6 32.47 2.83 -52.80
CA ARG A 6 33.14 1.81 -51.98
C ARG A 6 33.97 2.45 -50.88
N LYS A 7 34.75 3.49 -51.21
CA LYS A 7 35.57 4.25 -50.24
C LYS A 7 34.69 4.90 -49.17
N ALA A 8 33.54 5.45 -49.55
CA ALA A 8 32.57 6.01 -48.60
C ALA A 8 31.94 4.95 -47.67
N ARG A 9 31.60 3.77 -48.19
CA ARG A 9 31.08 2.65 -47.39
C ARG A 9 32.11 2.10 -46.43
N PHE A 10 33.36 1.94 -46.86
CA PHE A 10 34.47 1.53 -46.00
C PHE A 10 34.75 2.56 -44.90
N ALA A 11 34.73 3.86 -45.23
CA ALA A 11 34.88 4.91 -44.24
C ALA A 11 33.75 4.90 -43.20
N PHE A 12 32.51 4.67 -43.62
CA PHE A 12 31.37 4.56 -42.71
C PHE A 12 31.48 3.33 -41.79
N VAL A 13 31.81 2.16 -42.34
CA VAL A 13 31.99 0.94 -41.53
C VAL A 13 33.17 1.09 -40.56
N ALA A 14 34.28 1.69 -41.00
CA ALA A 14 35.42 1.98 -40.13
C ALA A 14 35.04 2.94 -39.00
N LEU A 15 34.23 3.97 -39.27
CA LEU A 15 33.71 4.89 -38.25
C LEU A 15 32.80 4.18 -37.24
N VAL A 16 31.91 3.30 -37.71
CA VAL A 16 30.99 2.54 -36.84
C VAL A 16 31.75 1.56 -35.94
N VAL A 17 32.73 0.83 -36.50
CA VAL A 17 33.54 -0.13 -35.74
C VAL A 17 34.49 0.59 -34.78
N ALA A 18 35.09 1.72 -35.17
CA ALA A 18 35.90 2.54 -34.28
C ALA A 18 35.07 3.15 -33.15
N GLY A 19 33.83 3.58 -33.43
CA GLY A 19 32.89 4.05 -32.42
C GLY A 19 32.52 2.96 -31.40
N GLN A 20 32.32 1.71 -31.85
CA GLN A 20 32.06 0.57 -30.98
C GLN A 20 33.30 0.21 -30.13
N GLY A 21 34.51 0.30 -30.69
CA GLY A 21 35.76 0.07 -29.97
C GLY A 21 36.06 1.11 -28.88
N ALA A 22 35.73 2.38 -29.13
CA ALA A 22 35.89 3.46 -28.15
C ALA A 22 34.95 3.32 -26.93
N LEU A 23 33.79 2.67 -27.11
CA LEU A 23 32.86 2.34 -26.03
C LEU A 23 33.33 1.14 -25.18
N ALA A 24 34.14 0.24 -25.74
CA ALA A 24 34.59 -0.97 -25.06
C ALA A 24 35.87 -0.78 -24.20
N VAL A 25 36.64 0.30 -24.42
CA VAL A 25 37.98 0.49 -23.81
C VAL A 25 38.10 1.83 -23.07
N ALA A 26 37.01 2.40 -22.55
CA ALA A 26 37.08 3.54 -21.64
C ALA A 26 37.33 3.05 -20.20
N PRO A 27 38.53 3.21 -19.62
CA PRO A 27 38.75 2.89 -18.22
C PRO A 27 38.21 4.04 -17.36
N GLY A 28 37.27 3.73 -16.48
CA GLY A 28 37.18 4.36 -15.15
C GLY A 28 37.02 5.87 -15.05
N ARG A 29 36.14 6.51 -15.83
CA ARG A 29 35.65 7.87 -15.50
C ARG A 29 34.13 7.98 -15.41
N TRP A 30 33.52 7.00 -14.74
CA TRP A 30 32.12 7.00 -14.35
C TRP A 30 31.97 7.54 -12.94
N SER A 31 31.96 8.87 -12.78
CA SER A 31 31.40 9.49 -11.57
C SER A 31 30.93 10.92 -11.88
N LYS A 32 29.83 11.01 -12.61
CA LYS A 32 28.79 12.06 -12.50
C LYS A 32 27.86 11.91 -13.71
N GLY A 33 26.62 11.45 -13.45
CA GLY A 33 25.50 11.70 -14.37
C GLY A 33 24.77 10.51 -15.02
N ILE A 34 24.92 9.26 -14.54
CA ILE A 34 24.02 8.14 -14.93
C ILE A 34 23.68 7.28 -13.69
N GLY A 35 23.46 7.94 -12.56
CA GLY A 35 22.91 7.31 -11.33
C GLY A 35 21.39 7.42 -11.21
N ASP A 36 20.73 8.07 -12.18
CA ASP A 36 19.34 8.55 -12.05
C ASP A 36 18.32 7.82 -12.95
N LEU A 37 18.64 6.62 -13.46
CA LEU A 37 17.74 5.87 -14.36
C LEU A 37 17.26 4.52 -13.82
N ALA A 38 17.29 4.34 -12.50
CA ALA A 38 16.23 3.60 -11.85
C ALA A 38 15.45 4.63 -11.02
N PRO A 39 14.15 4.87 -11.24
CA PRO A 39 13.37 5.46 -10.16
C PRO A 39 13.59 4.52 -8.99
N PHE A 40 14.17 5.00 -7.88
CA PHE A 40 14.08 4.28 -6.62
C PHE A 40 12.59 4.01 -6.44
N ARG A 41 12.13 2.79 -6.75
CA ARG A 41 10.79 2.36 -6.40
C ARG A 41 10.80 2.40 -4.89
N GLU A 42 10.31 3.50 -4.33
CA GLU A 42 10.00 3.59 -2.91
C GLU A 42 9.13 2.37 -2.60
N THR A 43 9.75 1.35 -2.02
CA THR A 43 9.06 0.11 -1.69
C THR A 43 8.33 0.41 -0.40
N SER A 44 7.21 1.11 -0.55
CA SER A 44 6.30 1.42 0.54
C SER A 44 5.40 0.22 0.73
N VAL A 45 5.44 -0.36 1.92
CA VAL A 45 4.49 -1.39 2.32
C VAL A 45 3.68 -0.90 3.53
N ALA A 46 2.42 -1.31 3.61
CA ALA A 46 1.51 -1.00 4.72
C ALA A 46 1.05 -2.27 5.39
N ARG A 47 0.87 -2.22 6.71
CA ARG A 47 0.13 -3.20 7.50
C ARG A 47 -1.06 -2.49 8.13
N ALA A 48 -2.26 -3.05 7.96
CA ALA A 48 -3.47 -2.56 8.59
C ALA A 48 -4.00 -3.58 9.61
N GLU A 49 -4.37 -3.10 10.79
CA GLU A 49 -5.01 -3.86 11.85
C GLU A 49 -6.31 -3.18 12.26
N LEU A 50 -7.39 -3.96 12.38
CA LEU A 50 -8.69 -3.47 12.80
C LEU A 50 -8.89 -3.73 14.29
N TYR A 51 -9.42 -2.73 14.98
CA TYR A 51 -9.81 -2.79 16.37
C TYR A 51 -11.24 -2.28 16.52
N ARG A 52 -11.94 -2.81 17.51
CA ARG A 52 -13.26 -2.33 17.95
C ARG A 52 -13.19 -1.87 19.40
N GLN A 53 -13.88 -0.78 19.72
CA GLN A 53 -14.01 -0.27 21.09
C GLN A 53 -15.29 -0.82 21.71
N VAL A 54 -15.15 -1.75 22.67
CA VAL A 54 -16.27 -2.39 23.38
C VAL A 54 -16.20 -1.99 24.86
N GLY A 55 -17.10 -1.10 25.29
CA GLY A 55 -16.99 -0.47 26.61
C GLY A 55 -15.64 0.26 26.76
N PRO A 56 -14.88 0.04 27.85
CA PRO A 56 -13.55 0.61 28.03
C PRO A 56 -12.46 -0.09 27.20
N ASP A 57 -12.74 -1.28 26.68
CA ASP A 57 -11.72 -2.15 26.09
C ASP A 57 -11.58 -1.93 24.59
N LEU A 58 -10.33 -1.91 24.13
CA LEU A 58 -9.99 -1.90 22.72
C LEU A 58 -9.61 -3.32 22.30
N VAL A 59 -10.45 -3.95 21.48
CA VAL A 59 -10.34 -5.36 21.10
C VAL A 59 -9.86 -5.47 19.66
N LEU A 60 -8.80 -6.24 19.41
CA LEU A 60 -8.33 -6.56 18.06
C LEU A 60 -9.37 -7.40 17.32
N VAL A 61 -9.61 -7.07 16.05
CA VAL A 61 -10.50 -7.77 15.14
C VAL A 61 -9.66 -8.54 14.12
N PRO A 62 -9.30 -9.80 14.40
CA PRO A 62 -8.45 -10.58 13.52
C PRO A 62 -9.13 -10.82 12.17
N ALA A 63 -8.36 -10.73 11.09
CA ALA A 63 -8.84 -10.92 9.72
C ALA A 63 -10.02 -10.02 9.28
N GLY A 64 -10.39 -9.01 10.08
CA GLY A 64 -11.55 -8.17 9.82
C GLY A 64 -12.89 -8.84 10.14
N GLU A 65 -12.90 -9.89 10.97
CA GLU A 65 -14.11 -10.64 11.32
C GLU A 65 -14.38 -10.56 12.82
N TRP A 66 -15.61 -10.25 13.21
CA TRP A 66 -16.03 -10.20 14.62
C TRP A 66 -17.46 -10.66 14.80
N ASN A 67 -17.79 -11.00 16.04
CA ASN A 67 -19.17 -11.24 16.45
C ASN A 67 -19.59 -10.19 17.47
N ALA A 68 -20.80 -9.69 17.34
CA ALA A 68 -21.39 -8.76 18.29
C ALA A 68 -22.87 -9.07 18.52
N LEU A 69 -23.37 -8.71 19.69
CA LEU A 69 -24.79 -8.77 19.99
C LEU A 69 -25.54 -7.69 19.20
N ASP A 70 -26.71 -8.08 18.70
CA ASP A 70 -27.67 -7.15 18.11
C ASP A 70 -28.60 -6.54 19.18
N PRO A 71 -29.48 -5.58 18.81
CA PRO A 71 -30.40 -4.96 19.76
C PRO A 71 -31.39 -5.91 20.45
N LEU A 72 -31.56 -7.13 19.93
CA LEU A 72 -32.39 -8.19 20.50
C LEU A 72 -31.60 -9.15 21.39
N GLY A 73 -30.28 -8.95 21.50
CA GLY A 73 -29.37 -9.84 22.25
C GLY A 73 -28.97 -11.09 21.47
N THR A 74 -29.17 -11.11 20.15
CA THR A 74 -28.73 -12.23 19.30
C THR A 74 -27.29 -12.00 18.84
N LEU A 75 -26.44 -13.02 18.98
CA LEU A 75 -25.07 -12.95 18.46
C LEU A 75 -25.09 -12.98 16.94
N ARG A 76 -24.55 -11.92 16.31
CA ARG A 76 -24.41 -11.81 14.86
C ARG A 76 -22.95 -11.76 14.46
N HIS A 77 -22.68 -12.31 13.29
CA HIS A 77 -21.38 -12.22 12.64
C HIS A 77 -21.30 -10.98 11.76
N PHE A 78 -20.15 -10.32 11.77
CA PHE A 78 -19.82 -9.18 10.95
C PHE A 78 -18.46 -9.40 10.31
N SER A 79 -18.32 -9.02 9.05
CA SER A 79 -17.05 -9.15 8.33
C SER A 79 -16.77 -7.92 7.47
N TRP A 80 -15.53 -7.45 7.55
CA TRP A 80 -14.97 -6.43 6.66
C TRP A 80 -15.19 -6.76 5.18
N ARG A 81 -15.06 -8.04 4.84
CA ARG A 81 -15.15 -8.53 3.44
C ARG A 81 -16.56 -8.55 2.89
N GLU A 82 -17.60 -8.43 3.72
CA GLU A 82 -18.97 -8.26 3.23
C GLU A 82 -19.14 -6.94 2.46
N ARG A 83 -18.26 -5.97 2.72
CA ARG A 83 -18.32 -4.62 2.16
C ARG A 83 -17.13 -4.30 1.27
N VAL A 84 -15.94 -4.68 1.70
CA VAL A 84 -14.68 -4.30 1.06
C VAL A 84 -14.03 -5.55 0.48
N LEU A 85 -14.26 -5.76 -0.82
CA LEU A 85 -13.76 -6.93 -1.55
C LEU A 85 -12.28 -6.80 -1.96
N GLU A 86 -11.80 -5.58 -2.08
CA GLU A 86 -10.44 -5.25 -2.53
C GLU A 86 -9.39 -5.76 -1.50
N PRO A 87 -8.59 -6.79 -1.84
CA PRO A 87 -7.72 -7.44 -0.87
C PRO A 87 -6.64 -6.54 -0.27
N ARG A 88 -6.18 -5.52 -1.01
CA ARG A 88 -5.16 -4.58 -0.49
C ARG A 88 -5.69 -3.73 0.67
N LEU A 89 -7.01 -3.61 0.82
CA LEU A 89 -7.65 -2.86 1.90
C LEU A 89 -8.06 -3.76 3.08
N ALA A 90 -7.79 -5.07 3.01
CA ALA A 90 -8.16 -5.99 4.08
C ALA A 90 -7.25 -5.81 5.31
N PRO A 91 -7.80 -5.71 6.55
CA PRO A 91 -7.04 -5.64 7.79
C PRO A 91 -6.48 -7.01 8.15
N SER A 92 -5.47 -7.45 7.40
CA SER A 92 -4.89 -8.78 7.48
C SER A 92 -3.74 -8.90 8.49
N GLY A 93 -3.28 -7.77 9.05
CA GLY A 93 -2.05 -7.74 9.87
C GLY A 93 -0.78 -8.08 9.08
N ARG A 94 -0.85 -8.20 7.75
CA ARG A 94 0.30 -8.44 6.87
C ARG A 94 0.69 -7.17 6.13
N PHE A 95 1.96 -7.08 5.76
CA PHE A 95 2.45 -6.01 4.91
C PHE A 95 2.03 -6.25 3.46
N VAL A 96 1.40 -5.25 2.85
CA VAL A 96 1.03 -5.20 1.43
C VAL A 96 1.76 -4.05 0.75
N GLU A 97 2.14 -4.24 -0.52
CA GLU A 97 2.75 -3.16 -1.31
C GLU A 97 1.76 -2.04 -1.60
N LEU A 98 2.27 -0.81 -1.68
CA LEU A 98 1.49 0.39 -1.98
C LEU A 98 1.87 0.97 -3.35
N PRO A 99 1.22 0.56 -4.45
CA PRO A 99 1.57 1.01 -5.80
C PRO A 99 1.37 2.51 -6.02
N HIS A 100 0.47 3.12 -5.25
CA HIS A 100 0.05 4.52 -5.42
C HIS A 100 0.42 5.41 -4.23
N GLY A 101 1.38 4.97 -3.41
CA GLY A 101 1.87 5.71 -2.25
C GLY A 101 0.95 5.64 -1.02
N SER A 102 1.45 6.15 0.10
CA SER A 102 0.79 6.01 1.41
C SER A 102 -0.45 6.88 1.59
N ALA A 103 -0.46 8.11 1.05
CA ALA A 103 -1.55 9.06 1.25
C ALA A 103 -2.87 8.59 0.61
N ARG A 104 -2.80 8.10 -0.64
CA ARG A 104 -3.97 7.55 -1.33
C ARG A 104 -4.49 6.30 -0.62
N HIS A 105 -3.60 5.42 -0.19
CA HIS A 105 -3.97 4.21 0.52
C HIS A 105 -4.67 4.50 1.85
N GLU A 106 -4.18 5.49 2.60
CA GLU A 106 -4.84 5.93 3.84
C GLU A 106 -6.26 6.46 3.58
N ALA A 107 -6.46 7.26 2.53
CA ALA A 107 -7.77 7.76 2.15
C ALA A 107 -8.74 6.64 1.73
N GLU A 108 -8.25 5.64 1.00
CA GLU A 108 -9.03 4.46 0.62
C GLU A 108 -9.40 3.62 1.85
N LEU A 109 -8.48 3.43 2.80
CA LEU A 109 -8.76 2.75 4.08
C LEU A 109 -9.76 3.51 4.94
N ARG A 110 -9.69 4.85 4.95
CA ARG A 110 -10.68 5.73 5.63
C ARG A 110 -12.08 5.46 5.09
N ALA A 111 -12.25 5.58 3.78
CA ALA A 111 -13.53 5.37 3.13
C ALA A 111 -14.07 3.95 3.33
N ALA A 112 -13.19 2.95 3.25
CA ALA A 112 -13.53 1.55 3.51
C ALA A 112 -13.99 1.33 4.97
N LEU A 113 -13.30 1.92 5.93
CA LEU A 113 -13.66 1.84 7.35
C LEU A 113 -15.01 2.48 7.63
N ASP A 114 -15.26 3.65 7.03
CA ASP A 114 -16.52 4.37 7.18
C ASP A 114 -17.69 3.58 6.55
N ASP A 115 -17.52 2.98 5.36
CA ASP A 115 -18.55 2.11 4.74
C ASP A 115 -18.83 0.87 5.59
N VAL A 116 -17.80 0.18 6.07
CA VAL A 116 -17.97 -0.96 6.98
C VAL A 116 -18.73 -0.55 8.23
N TRP A 117 -18.38 0.60 8.81
CA TRP A 117 -19.03 1.10 10.00
C TRP A 117 -20.49 1.46 9.75
N GLU A 118 -20.80 2.12 8.65
CA GLU A 118 -22.17 2.46 8.24
C GLU A 118 -23.05 1.21 8.09
N HIS A 119 -22.48 0.08 7.66
CA HIS A 119 -23.23 -1.17 7.45
C HIS A 119 -23.29 -2.08 8.69
N ALA A 120 -22.44 -1.86 9.69
CA ALA A 120 -22.47 -2.58 10.96
C ALA A 120 -23.49 -2.01 11.98
N GLN A 121 -24.65 -1.48 11.54
CA GLN A 121 -25.62 -0.83 12.46
C GLN A 121 -26.29 -1.80 13.43
N ALA A 122 -26.28 -3.09 13.11
CA ALA A 122 -26.81 -4.13 13.98
C ALA A 122 -25.82 -4.54 15.08
N ASP A 123 -24.61 -3.97 15.14
CA ASP A 123 -23.67 -4.17 16.24
C ASP A 123 -24.03 -3.19 17.37
N ASP A 124 -24.58 -3.72 18.46
CA ASP A 124 -25.00 -2.94 19.65
C ASP A 124 -23.96 -3.02 20.78
N GLU A 125 -22.75 -3.55 20.53
CA GLU A 125 -21.65 -3.66 21.52
C GLU A 125 -20.48 -2.73 21.19
N THR A 126 -20.23 -2.49 19.91
CA THR A 126 -19.11 -1.68 19.44
C THR A 126 -19.49 -0.20 19.45
N SER A 127 -18.68 0.65 20.09
CA SER A 127 -18.87 2.11 20.08
C SER A 127 -18.14 2.82 18.95
N GLN A 128 -17.04 2.23 18.48
CA GLN A 128 -16.17 2.82 17.47
C GLN A 128 -15.30 1.72 16.84
N LEU A 129 -15.01 1.86 15.55
CA LEU A 129 -13.97 1.10 14.88
C LEU A 129 -12.71 1.94 14.72
N MET A 130 -11.56 1.30 14.83
CA MET A 130 -10.25 1.92 14.63
C MET A 130 -9.37 1.04 13.77
N LEU A 131 -8.81 1.61 12.71
CA LEU A 131 -7.69 1.03 11.99
C LEU A 131 -6.38 1.60 12.52
N VAL A 132 -5.41 0.71 12.72
CA VAL A 132 -4.00 1.07 12.96
C VAL A 132 -3.23 0.72 11.69
N LEU A 133 -2.73 1.75 11.02
CA LEU A 133 -1.94 1.65 9.80
C LEU A 133 -0.47 1.84 10.13
N THR A 134 0.33 0.79 9.99
CA THR A 134 1.79 0.84 10.11
C THR A 134 2.41 0.89 8.73
N LEU A 135 3.17 1.94 8.45
CA LEU A 135 3.89 2.10 7.19
C LEU A 135 5.34 1.66 7.35
N ARG A 136 5.89 1.05 6.31
CA ARG A 136 7.33 0.82 6.19
C ARG A 136 7.79 1.42 4.87
N LYS A 137 8.67 2.42 4.95
CA LYS A 137 9.27 3.11 3.81
C LYS A 137 10.76 2.80 3.76
N ASN A 138 11.25 2.31 2.62
CA ASN A 138 12.67 2.00 2.41
C ASN A 138 13.25 1.11 3.54
N GLY A 139 12.47 0.14 4.03
CA GLY A 139 12.85 -0.78 5.10
C GLY A 139 12.69 -0.24 6.53
N LYS A 140 12.47 1.07 6.72
CA LYS A 140 12.25 1.68 8.03
C LYS A 140 10.77 1.70 8.38
N LEU A 141 10.43 1.28 9.61
CA LEU A 141 9.09 1.43 10.16
C LEU A 141 8.84 2.89 10.52
N GLU A 142 7.72 3.40 10.07
CA GLU A 142 7.22 4.73 10.39
C GLU A 142 6.21 4.64 11.53
N ASP A 143 5.88 5.81 12.10
CA ASP A 143 4.85 5.90 13.14
C ASP A 143 3.50 5.41 12.62
N ALA A 144 2.78 4.70 13.50
CA ALA A 144 1.48 4.17 13.16
C ALA A 144 0.42 5.28 13.08
N VAL A 145 -0.28 5.34 11.96
CA VAL A 145 -1.42 6.23 11.77
C VAL A 145 -2.67 5.54 12.32
N ARG A 146 -3.42 6.25 13.17
CA ARG A 146 -4.68 5.75 13.74
C ARG A 146 -5.84 6.42 13.03
N ILE A 147 -6.68 5.61 12.40
CA ILE A 147 -7.87 6.02 11.68
C ILE A 147 -9.08 5.57 12.49
N ARG A 148 -9.97 6.48 12.87
CA ARG A 148 -11.13 6.18 13.72
C ARG A 148 -12.41 6.63 13.03
N THR A 149 -13.48 5.85 13.23
CA THR A 149 -14.82 6.22 12.81
C THR A 149 -15.48 7.16 13.81
N THR A 150 -16.63 7.73 13.46
CA THR A 150 -17.49 8.44 14.40
C THR A 150 -17.98 7.49 15.49
N THR A 151 -17.88 7.93 16.75
CA THR A 151 -18.38 7.19 17.92
C THR A 151 -19.91 7.11 17.91
N ARG A 152 -20.45 5.92 18.20
CA ARG A 152 -21.87 5.67 18.43
C ARG A 152 -22.14 5.42 19.91
N ALA A 153 -23.36 5.74 20.33
CA ALA A 153 -23.86 5.33 21.64
C ALA A 153 -24.11 3.82 21.60
N VAL A 154 -23.61 3.12 22.62
CA VAL A 154 -23.76 1.67 22.77
C VAL A 154 -24.67 1.42 23.96
N ARG A 155 -25.51 0.40 23.87
CA ARG A 155 -26.27 -0.06 25.03
C ARG A 155 -25.28 -0.66 26.03
N GLY A 156 -25.01 0.05 27.12
CA GLY A 156 -24.09 -0.41 28.15
C GLY A 156 -24.47 -1.81 28.66
N PRO A 157 -23.49 -2.58 29.19
CA PRO A 157 -23.75 -3.93 29.67
C PRO A 157 -24.88 -3.89 30.72
N ARG A 158 -25.89 -4.73 30.51
CA ARG A 158 -26.93 -5.01 31.51
C ARG A 158 -26.38 -5.91 32.61
#